data_AF-A0A0S8IRP6-F1
#
_entry.id   AF-A0A0S8IRP6-F1
#
_cell.length_a   1.000
_cell.length_b   1.000
_cell.length_c   1.000
_cell.angle_alpha   90.00
_cell.angle_beta   90.00
_cell.angle_gamma   90.00
#
_symmetry.space_group_name_H-M   'P 1'
#
loop_
_entity.id
_entity.type
_entity.pdbx_description
1 polymer ?
#
loop_
_entity_poly.entity_id
_entity_poly.type
_entity_poly.pdbx_seq_one_letter_code
_entity_poly.pdbx_strand_id
1 'polypeptide(L)'
;MSSFAGRVLYGESQLKQLSDELVQIAKKLSPSVVVIEVPGGDGPRIIRREGGNAEGAWRVEVRTPARPGGGAPILGSGVIMSPDGLILTSAKHFQGRTEAKPKVKLADGREFEGKLTGLDKRTGLAVVKIDARNLSAVALAEKTPPVGSLVLAVSNTAGLGRSVSLGIVSGTDRVVAGEGPSVLGSATQYTGLLQITNPVGASDAGGLVADLDGKMVGMLHSSLTGRAWMPQPFRREGAAGVQIFGLGPIGPPTVQGVSFAAPAGVVRRVFAPLSRGEKVKWGYLGVYFSVAGDEGLRVEKLVADGPAAAAGLKEDDVIRSLAVPGKDTLKLKGVPDEVGLFARAIGWASSGTEVTLGLTREGRQEELKVKLGTAPEMPEQEVMVFDPQRKFGMEGPMGRGERAWLGIQLEAADGGVRIAAVIPQSPAQRHGLRVGDLVLRIGDRETRTPAALNAEVEKQKPGARISIALRRGDQEIVADVELGREPVQRWHVFNMPGLAQLGVEAKDGEEGLRITRVLEGSAAEKAGLKEGDIVVRADDRDIAGLGDLREIVRRHEPDDEVTLTVRRGEKELDLKVKLGRRPYWRPWQP
;
A
#
# COMPACT_ATOMS: atom_id res chain seq x y z
N MET A 1 -22.81 54.38 13.36
CA MET A 1 -21.63 53.60 13.78
C MET A 1 -21.88 52.64 14.96
N SER A 2 -23.09 52.53 15.56
CA SER A 2 -23.29 51.64 16.74
C SER A 2 -23.79 50.22 16.44
N SER A 3 -24.10 49.83 15.19
CA SER A 3 -24.54 48.46 14.87
C SER A 3 -23.40 47.49 14.51
N PHE A 4 -22.19 48.00 14.27
CA PHE A 4 -21.02 47.17 13.95
C PHE A 4 -20.28 46.69 15.21
N ALA A 5 -20.25 47.51 16.27
CA ALA A 5 -19.60 47.17 17.54
C ALA A 5 -20.34 46.06 18.31
N GLY A 6 -21.66 45.95 18.18
CA GLY A 6 -22.46 44.92 18.86
C GLY A 6 -22.28 43.50 18.32
N ARG A 7 -21.88 43.33 17.04
CA ARG A 7 -21.61 41.99 16.46
C ARG A 7 -20.21 41.47 16.78
N VAL A 8 -19.24 42.36 16.98
CA VAL A 8 -17.84 41.99 17.32
C VAL A 8 -17.75 41.47 18.75
N LEU A 9 -18.47 42.08 19.71
CA LEU A 9 -18.46 41.67 21.11
C LEU A 9 -19.11 40.28 21.38
N TYR A 10 -20.13 39.90 20.61
CA TYR A 10 -20.71 38.55 20.71
C TYR A 10 -19.78 37.48 20.12
N GLY A 11 -19.07 37.77 19.01
CA GLY A 11 -18.14 36.83 18.39
C GLY A 11 -16.84 36.60 19.18
N GLU A 12 -16.31 37.62 19.84
CA GLU A 12 -15.13 37.48 20.72
C GLU A 12 -15.39 36.56 21.90
N SER A 13 -16.62 36.58 22.46
CA SER A 13 -17.00 35.70 23.57
C SER A 13 -17.05 34.22 23.17
N GLN A 14 -17.53 33.92 21.96
CA GLN A 14 -17.69 32.55 21.47
C GLN A 14 -16.36 31.91 21.06
N LEU A 15 -15.45 32.66 20.43
CA LEU A 15 -14.11 32.16 20.11
C LEU A 15 -13.28 31.90 21.36
N LYS A 16 -13.40 32.79 22.36
CA LYS A 16 -12.78 32.57 23.67
C LYS A 16 -13.37 31.34 24.36
N GLN A 17 -14.69 31.16 24.33
CA GLN A 17 -15.34 29.97 24.88
C GLN A 17 -14.86 28.69 24.20
N LEU A 18 -14.79 28.67 22.86
CA LEU A 18 -14.25 27.52 22.11
C LEU A 18 -12.80 27.23 22.54
N SER A 19 -11.96 28.26 22.64
CA SER A 19 -10.59 28.12 23.13
C SER A 19 -10.54 27.52 24.54
N ASP A 20 -11.36 28.04 25.46
CA ASP A 20 -11.44 27.55 26.84
C ASP A 20 -11.92 26.08 26.88
N GLU A 21 -12.91 25.69 26.06
CA GLU A 21 -13.38 24.31 25.93
C GLU A 21 -12.30 23.37 25.40
N LEU A 22 -11.57 23.77 24.33
CA LEU A 22 -10.45 23.00 23.79
C LEU A 22 -9.36 22.76 24.84
N VAL A 23 -9.06 23.76 25.69
CA VAL A 23 -8.12 23.63 26.80
C VAL A 23 -8.61 22.62 27.84
N GLN A 24 -9.90 22.63 28.18
CA GLN A 24 -10.46 21.66 29.14
C GLN A 24 -10.42 20.23 28.59
N ILE A 25 -10.77 20.05 27.31
CA ILE A 25 -10.70 18.75 26.64
C ILE A 25 -9.25 18.25 26.62
N ALA A 26 -8.29 19.11 26.24
CA ALA A 26 -6.86 18.78 26.27
C ALA A 26 -6.39 18.34 27.66
N LYS A 27 -6.77 19.06 28.72
CA LYS A 27 -6.44 18.71 30.11
C LYS A 27 -7.03 17.36 30.53
N LYS A 28 -8.26 17.07 30.12
CA LYS A 28 -8.95 15.80 30.40
C LYS A 28 -8.31 14.62 29.66
N LEU A 29 -7.87 14.81 28.42
CA LEU A 29 -7.33 13.74 27.56
C LEU A 29 -5.84 13.46 27.78
N SER A 30 -5.05 14.46 28.17
CA SER A 30 -3.60 14.33 28.31
C SER A 30 -3.15 13.19 29.25
N PRO A 31 -3.82 12.96 30.42
CA PRO A 31 -3.51 11.84 31.30
C PRO A 31 -3.70 10.45 30.66
N SER A 32 -4.56 10.35 29.64
CA SER A 32 -4.85 9.11 28.92
C SER A 32 -3.83 8.78 27.84
N VAL A 33 -2.89 9.69 27.54
CA VAL A 33 -1.83 9.46 26.53
C VAL A 33 -0.50 9.18 27.22
N VAL A 34 0.22 8.17 26.76
CA VAL A 34 1.50 7.72 27.31
C VAL A 34 2.61 7.80 26.27
N VAL A 35 3.84 7.87 26.75
CA VAL A 35 5.02 7.62 25.91
C VAL A 35 5.32 6.13 25.93
N ILE A 36 5.54 5.55 24.75
CA ILE A 36 6.00 4.18 24.57
C ILE A 36 7.44 4.23 24.07
N GLU A 37 8.35 3.59 24.79
CA GLU A 37 9.72 3.38 24.35
C GLU A 37 9.96 1.88 24.21
N VAL A 38 10.06 1.40 22.98
CA VAL A 38 10.42 0.01 22.75
C VAL A 38 11.94 -0.08 22.69
N PRO A 39 12.59 -0.91 23.53
CA PRO A 39 14.03 -1.06 23.52
C PRO A 39 14.58 -1.25 22.11
N GLY A 40 15.60 -0.46 21.80
CA GLY A 40 16.36 -0.60 20.58
C GLY A 40 17.33 -1.77 20.73
N GLY A 41 17.31 -2.69 19.78
CA GLY A 41 18.21 -3.82 19.74
C GLY A 41 17.98 -4.59 18.46
N ASP A 42 19.07 -5.03 17.84
CA ASP A 42 19.01 -6.16 16.94
C ASP A 42 18.65 -7.36 17.81
N GLY A 43 17.36 -7.71 17.87
CA GLY A 43 16.93 -9.01 18.35
C GLY A 43 17.70 -10.12 17.63
N PRO A 44 17.70 -11.36 18.14
CA PRO A 44 18.43 -12.45 17.51
C PRO A 44 18.02 -12.56 16.04
N ARG A 45 18.92 -12.19 15.12
CA ARG A 45 18.71 -12.39 13.70
C ARG A 45 19.17 -13.80 13.38
N ILE A 46 18.27 -14.59 12.84
CA ILE A 46 18.62 -15.85 12.19
C ILE A 46 18.97 -15.48 10.76
N ILE A 47 20.27 -15.33 10.48
CA ILE A 47 20.74 -15.16 9.11
C ILE A 47 20.91 -16.56 8.54
N ARG A 48 19.94 -17.01 7.76
CA ARG A 48 20.06 -18.23 6.97
C ARG A 48 20.85 -17.89 5.71
N ARG A 49 22.08 -18.38 5.64
CA ARG A 49 22.86 -18.35 4.39
C ARG A 49 22.87 -19.76 3.82
N GLU A 50 22.19 -19.89 2.68
CA GLU A 50 22.27 -21.08 1.85
C GLU A 50 23.13 -20.77 0.62
N GLY A 51 23.98 -21.73 0.28
CA GLY A 51 24.85 -21.67 -0.88
C GLY A 51 25.26 -23.09 -1.27
N GLY A 52 25.75 -23.23 -2.50
CA GLY A 52 26.34 -24.46 -2.96
C GLY A 52 27.31 -24.16 -4.09
N ASN A 53 28.34 -24.99 -4.19
CA ASN A 53 29.20 -25.08 -5.38
C ASN A 53 29.02 -26.47 -6.02
N ALA A 54 29.86 -26.79 -7.01
CA ALA A 54 29.83 -28.08 -7.70
C ALA A 54 30.10 -29.30 -6.80
N GLU A 55 30.52 -29.11 -5.54
CA GLU A 55 30.86 -30.17 -4.59
C GLU A 55 29.80 -30.39 -3.50
N GLY A 56 28.73 -29.57 -3.45
CA GLY A 56 27.59 -29.82 -2.57
C GLY A 56 26.89 -28.55 -2.07
N ALA A 57 25.69 -28.73 -1.54
CA ALA A 57 24.92 -27.68 -0.89
C ALA A 57 25.26 -27.61 0.61
N TRP A 58 25.47 -26.41 1.12
CA TRP A 58 25.64 -26.17 2.55
C TRP A 58 24.65 -25.12 3.05
N ARG A 59 24.20 -25.37 4.29
CA ARG A 59 23.30 -24.50 5.02
C ARG A 59 24.04 -24.02 6.27
N VAL A 60 24.27 -22.71 6.34
CA VAL A 60 24.82 -22.09 7.53
C VAL A 60 23.71 -21.25 8.18
N GLU A 61 23.26 -21.71 9.35
CA GLU A 61 22.39 -20.92 10.22
C GLU A 61 23.29 -20.08 11.14
N VAL A 62 23.46 -18.80 10.83
CA VAL A 62 24.15 -17.88 11.73
C VAL A 62 23.10 -17.25 12.63
N ARG A 63 23.02 -17.72 13.87
CA ARG A 63 22.34 -17.00 14.94
C ARG A 63 23.25 -15.88 15.40
N THR A 64 22.95 -14.66 14.99
CA THR A 64 23.63 -13.52 15.60
C THR A 64 23.07 -13.37 17.02
N PRO A 65 23.91 -13.36 18.07
CA PRO A 65 23.43 -13.10 19.41
C PRO A 65 22.75 -11.74 19.44
N ALA A 66 21.64 -11.62 20.18
CA ALA A 66 21.06 -10.33 20.48
C ALA A 66 22.17 -9.45 21.07
N ARG A 67 22.41 -8.27 20.49
CA ARG A 67 23.24 -7.28 21.18
C ARG A 67 22.34 -6.52 22.15
N PRO A 68 22.47 -6.72 23.47
CA PRO A 68 21.77 -5.87 24.42
C PRO A 68 22.25 -4.43 24.19
N GLY A 69 21.35 -3.50 23.87
CA GLY A 69 21.64 -2.06 23.77
C GLY A 69 22.22 -1.55 22.44
N GLY A 70 22.11 -2.31 21.34
CA GLY A 70 22.75 -1.94 20.05
C GLY A 70 22.01 -0.95 19.14
N GLY A 71 20.91 -0.32 19.55
CA GLY A 71 20.17 0.64 18.72
C GLY A 71 19.39 1.65 19.54
N ALA A 72 19.10 2.82 18.96
CA ALA A 72 18.25 3.82 19.60
C ALA A 72 16.84 3.21 19.86
N PRO A 73 16.22 3.48 21.02
CA PRO A 73 14.87 3.02 21.30
C PRO A 73 13.88 3.59 20.28
N ILE A 74 12.85 2.80 19.95
CA ILE A 74 11.73 3.29 19.14
C ILE A 74 10.81 4.05 20.07
N LEU A 75 10.72 5.36 19.86
CA LEU A 75 9.80 6.25 20.57
C LEU A 75 8.45 6.31 19.85
N GLY A 76 7.39 6.29 20.64
CA GLY A 76 6.02 6.36 20.15
C GLY A 76 5.05 6.86 21.20
N SER A 77 3.78 6.90 20.81
CA SER A 77 2.66 7.26 21.67
C SER A 77 1.79 6.03 21.96
N GLY A 78 1.04 6.08 23.05
CA GLY A 78 0.00 5.11 23.36
C GLY A 78 -1.20 5.77 24.03
N VAL A 79 -2.34 5.10 24.00
CA VAL A 79 -3.59 5.56 24.61
C VAL A 79 -4.04 4.54 25.65
N ILE A 80 -4.27 4.99 26.88
CA ILE A 80 -4.84 4.18 27.96
C ILE A 80 -6.30 3.92 27.63
N MET A 81 -6.63 2.64 27.41
CA MET A 81 -7.97 2.19 27.05
C MET A 81 -8.73 1.59 28.23
N SER A 82 -8.06 1.36 29.36
CA SER A 82 -8.66 0.76 30.54
C SER A 82 -7.98 1.27 31.83
N PRO A 83 -8.73 1.40 32.95
CA PRO A 83 -8.18 1.85 34.23
C PRO A 83 -7.13 0.91 34.83
N ASP A 84 -7.08 -0.36 34.39
CA ASP A 84 -6.15 -1.39 34.82
C ASP A 84 -4.93 -1.54 33.90
N GLY A 85 -4.68 -0.62 32.98
CA GLY A 85 -3.39 -0.53 32.29
C GLY A 85 -3.26 -1.27 30.97
N LEU A 86 -4.36 -1.57 30.27
CA LEU A 86 -4.32 -1.86 28.84
C LEU A 86 -4.19 -0.58 28.03
N ILE A 87 -3.18 -0.56 27.15
CA ILE A 87 -2.75 0.58 26.36
C ILE A 87 -2.76 0.20 24.89
N LEU A 88 -3.47 0.95 24.07
CA LEU A 88 -3.45 0.86 22.62
C LEU A 88 -2.26 1.65 22.07
N THR A 89 -1.54 1.10 21.10
CA THR A 89 -0.43 1.78 20.42
C THR A 89 -0.26 1.24 18.99
N SER A 90 0.73 1.74 18.26
CA SER A 90 1.01 1.27 16.91
C SER A 90 1.79 -0.05 16.92
N ALA A 91 1.36 -1.00 16.10
CA ALA A 91 2.06 -2.27 15.86
C ALA A 91 3.47 -2.07 15.30
N LYS A 92 3.72 -0.95 14.62
CA LYS A 92 5.04 -0.63 14.07
C LYS A 92 6.13 -0.56 15.14
N HIS A 93 5.77 -0.18 16.37
CA HIS A 93 6.73 -0.09 17.47
C HIS A 93 7.33 -1.46 17.80
N PHE A 94 6.66 -2.55 17.42
CA PHE A 94 7.00 -3.93 17.76
C PHE A 94 7.42 -4.78 16.54
N GLN A 95 7.59 -4.18 15.35
CA GLN A 95 8.03 -4.91 14.16
C GLN A 95 9.41 -5.56 14.38
N GLY A 96 9.46 -6.88 14.18
CA GLY A 96 10.67 -7.70 14.41
C GLY A 96 11.09 -7.83 15.88
N ARG A 97 10.24 -7.42 16.83
CA ARG A 97 10.58 -7.35 18.27
C ARG A 97 9.38 -7.60 19.19
N THR A 98 8.56 -8.59 18.87
CA THR A 98 7.34 -8.90 19.64
C THR A 98 7.60 -9.34 21.08
N GLU A 99 8.82 -9.79 21.39
CA GLU A 99 9.25 -10.15 22.74
C GLU A 99 9.81 -8.96 23.54
N ALA A 100 9.96 -7.78 22.91
CA ALA A 100 10.47 -6.61 23.58
C ALA A 100 9.54 -6.17 24.71
N LYS A 101 10.14 -5.75 25.82
CA LYS A 101 9.43 -5.16 26.95
C LYS A 101 9.46 -3.63 26.84
N PRO A 102 8.38 -2.99 26.36
CA PRO A 102 8.36 -1.55 26.22
C PRO A 102 8.41 -0.87 27.58
N LYS A 103 9.15 0.23 27.68
CA LYS A 103 9.01 1.17 28.79
C LYS A 103 7.84 2.11 28.49
N VAL A 104 6.96 2.29 29.46
CA VAL A 104 5.77 3.13 29.35
C VAL A 104 5.85 4.26 30.36
N LYS A 105 5.77 5.52 29.90
CA LYS A 105 5.81 6.70 30.77
C LYS A 105 4.46 7.42 30.79
N LEU A 106 3.86 7.51 31.97
CA LEU A 106 2.57 8.14 32.22
C LEU A 106 2.68 9.68 32.28
N ALA A 107 1.53 10.35 32.42
CA ALA A 107 1.46 11.81 32.44
C ALA A 107 1.96 12.44 33.73
N ASP A 108 1.83 11.71 34.83
CA ASP A 108 2.35 12.05 36.14
C ASP A 108 3.86 11.74 36.30
N GLY A 109 4.51 11.26 35.24
CA GLY A 109 5.94 10.93 35.25
C GLY A 109 6.26 9.51 35.73
N ARG A 110 5.30 8.73 36.22
CA ARG A 110 5.52 7.31 36.58
C ARG A 110 5.92 6.50 35.35
N GLU A 111 6.79 5.52 35.55
CA GLU A 111 7.31 4.65 34.51
C GLU A 111 7.04 3.18 34.84
N PHE A 112 6.65 2.41 33.83
CA PHE A 112 6.28 1.00 33.96
C PHE A 112 6.94 0.18 32.85
N GLU A 113 7.31 -1.06 33.18
CA GLU A 113 7.61 -2.07 32.17
C GLU A 113 6.29 -2.63 31.63
N GLY A 114 6.12 -2.62 30.32
CA GLY A 114 4.96 -3.15 29.63
C GLY A 114 5.21 -4.53 29.03
N LYS A 115 4.11 -5.24 28.77
CA LYS A 115 4.07 -6.51 28.03
C LYS A 115 3.18 -6.37 26.82
N LEU A 116 3.69 -6.70 25.64
CA LEU A 116 2.86 -6.82 24.44
C LEU A 116 1.87 -7.98 24.62
N THR A 117 0.58 -7.69 24.58
CA THR A 117 -0.50 -8.69 24.67
C THR A 117 -0.84 -9.25 23.30
N GLY A 118 -0.90 -8.38 22.29
CA GLY A 118 -1.12 -8.78 20.90
C GLY A 118 -0.91 -7.61 19.94
N LEU A 119 -0.76 -7.93 18.65
CA LEU A 119 -0.74 -6.96 17.56
C LEU A 119 -1.53 -7.50 16.37
N ASP A 120 -2.14 -6.60 15.60
CA ASP A 120 -2.76 -6.91 14.32
C ASP A 120 -2.02 -6.14 13.20
N LYS A 121 -1.33 -6.90 12.34
CA LYS A 121 -0.54 -6.35 11.23
C LYS A 121 -1.43 -5.65 10.19
N ARG A 122 -2.68 -6.11 10.01
CA ARG A 122 -3.62 -5.58 9.00
C ARG A 122 -4.09 -4.16 9.35
N THR A 123 -4.31 -3.86 10.63
CA THR A 123 -4.76 -2.54 11.09
C THR A 123 -3.65 -1.68 11.66
N GLY A 124 -2.46 -2.24 11.90
CA GLY A 124 -1.34 -1.52 12.47
C GLY A 124 -1.51 -1.21 13.96
N LEU A 125 -2.36 -1.98 14.66
CA LEU A 125 -2.71 -1.77 16.07
C LEU A 125 -2.02 -2.80 16.96
N ALA A 126 -1.59 -2.38 18.14
CA ALA A 126 -1.04 -3.25 19.18
C ALA A 126 -1.60 -2.88 20.55
N VAL A 127 -1.63 -3.85 21.46
CA VAL A 127 -2.05 -3.65 22.85
C VAL A 127 -0.92 -4.04 23.79
N VAL A 128 -0.56 -3.13 24.68
CA VAL A 128 0.44 -3.30 25.74
C VAL A 128 -0.28 -3.29 27.09
N LYS A 129 0.07 -4.23 27.97
CA LYS A 129 -0.36 -4.23 29.37
C LYS A 129 0.76 -3.74 30.27
N ILE A 130 0.45 -2.83 31.19
CA ILE A 130 1.33 -2.45 32.31
C ILE A 130 0.70 -2.86 33.64
N ASP A 131 1.50 -3.03 34.67
CA ASP A 131 0.99 -3.28 36.04
C ASP A 131 0.73 -1.95 36.77
N ALA A 132 -0.41 -1.34 36.46
CA ALA A 132 -0.86 -0.10 37.06
C ALA A 132 -2.40 -0.09 37.18
N ARG A 133 -2.91 0.70 38.11
CA ARG A 133 -4.36 0.87 38.36
C ARG A 133 -4.72 2.35 38.48
N ASN A 134 -6.03 2.62 38.47
CA ASN A 134 -6.61 3.96 38.60
C ASN A 134 -6.12 4.91 37.50
N LEU A 135 -5.97 4.39 36.28
CA LEU A 135 -5.55 5.18 35.14
C LEU A 135 -6.72 5.86 34.44
N SER A 136 -6.46 7.01 33.83
CA SER A 136 -7.43 7.73 33.01
C SER A 136 -7.62 7.03 31.66
N ALA A 137 -8.69 6.25 31.53
CA ALA A 137 -9.02 5.57 30.28
C ALA A 137 -9.85 6.48 29.36
N VAL A 138 -9.60 6.43 28.05
CA VAL A 138 -10.43 7.14 27.06
C VAL A 138 -11.64 6.30 26.64
N ALA A 139 -12.78 6.94 26.43
CA ALA A 139 -13.94 6.31 25.81
C ALA A 139 -13.86 6.40 24.28
N LEU A 140 -14.29 5.35 23.57
CA LEU A 140 -14.40 5.37 22.12
C LEU A 140 -15.68 6.09 21.67
N ALA A 141 -15.58 6.92 20.64
CA ALA A 141 -16.74 7.50 19.97
C ALA A 141 -17.59 6.39 19.32
N GLU A 142 -18.91 6.53 19.38
CA GLU A 142 -19.83 5.52 18.85
C GLU A 142 -19.85 5.48 17.33
N LYS A 143 -19.79 6.67 16.71
CA LYS A 143 -19.89 6.89 15.27
C LYS A 143 -18.64 7.58 14.75
N THR A 144 -18.33 7.34 13.48
CA THR A 144 -17.29 8.10 12.77
C THR A 144 -17.79 9.53 12.56
N PRO A 145 -17.02 10.56 12.95
CA PRO A 145 -17.38 11.95 12.68
C PRO A 145 -17.42 12.24 11.16
N PRO A 146 -18.35 13.09 10.68
CA PRO A 146 -18.41 13.49 9.27
C PRO A 146 -17.21 14.35 8.87
N VAL A 147 -16.95 14.41 7.56
CA VAL A 147 -15.94 15.31 6.98
C VAL A 147 -16.28 16.77 7.36
N GLY A 148 -15.27 17.52 7.79
CA GLY A 148 -15.39 18.88 8.31
C GLY A 148 -15.46 18.98 9.84
N SER A 149 -15.64 17.86 10.55
CA SER A 149 -15.67 17.86 12.03
C SER A 149 -14.32 18.25 12.62
N LEU A 150 -14.32 19.10 13.65
CA LEU A 150 -13.14 19.41 14.44
C LEU A 150 -12.69 18.21 15.28
N VAL A 151 -11.38 17.99 15.34
CA VAL A 151 -10.74 16.95 16.13
C VAL A 151 -9.48 17.45 16.80
N LEU A 152 -9.21 16.93 18.00
CA LEU A 152 -7.98 17.15 18.73
C LEU A 152 -7.09 15.90 18.65
N ALA A 153 -5.84 16.07 18.27
CA ALA A 153 -4.83 15.02 18.35
C ALA A 153 -3.93 15.24 19.57
N VAL A 154 -3.77 14.21 20.40
CA VAL A 154 -2.93 14.21 21.60
C VAL A 154 -1.89 13.11 21.47
N SER A 155 -0.61 13.47 21.49
CA SER A 155 0.49 12.54 21.18
C SER A 155 1.82 12.99 21.76
N ASN A 156 2.87 12.18 21.64
CA ASN A 156 4.22 12.50 22.06
C ASN A 156 5.10 12.90 20.87
N THR A 157 5.08 14.18 20.52
CA THR A 157 5.78 14.68 19.32
C THR A 157 7.27 14.89 19.59
N ALA A 158 8.11 14.25 18.77
CA ALA A 158 9.57 14.30 18.82
C ALA A 158 10.21 13.94 20.18
N GLY A 159 9.49 13.26 21.07
CA GLY A 159 9.98 12.98 22.43
C GLY A 159 10.06 14.22 23.33
N LEU A 160 9.50 15.36 22.90
CA LEU A 160 9.49 16.62 23.66
C LEU A 160 8.41 16.64 24.75
N GLY A 161 7.57 15.61 24.81
CA GLY A 161 6.43 15.52 25.72
C GLY A 161 5.10 15.49 24.97
N ARG A 162 4.01 15.62 25.73
CA ARG A 162 2.65 15.55 25.18
C ARG A 162 2.29 16.84 24.46
N SER A 163 2.00 16.71 23.19
CA SER A 163 1.55 17.78 22.31
C SER A 163 0.07 17.60 21.99
N VAL A 164 -0.64 18.72 21.91
CA VAL A 164 -2.03 18.78 21.46
C VAL A 164 -2.07 19.61 20.18
N SER A 165 -2.74 19.10 19.15
CA SER A 165 -3.01 19.86 17.91
C SER A 165 -4.49 19.83 17.56
N LEU A 166 -4.98 20.92 17.00
CA LEU A 166 -6.32 21.03 16.44
C LEU A 166 -6.28 20.74 14.93
N GLY A 167 -7.28 20.00 14.44
CA GLY A 167 -7.45 19.74 13.03
C GLY A 167 -8.91 19.44 12.70
N ILE A 168 -9.13 18.99 11.46
CA ILE A 168 -10.43 18.51 10.99
C ILE A 168 -10.30 17.13 10.39
N VAL A 169 -11.42 16.41 10.35
CA VAL A 169 -11.58 15.23 9.48
C VAL A 169 -11.73 15.73 8.05
N SER A 170 -10.72 15.50 7.21
CA SER A 170 -10.69 15.95 5.80
C SER A 170 -11.08 14.85 4.82
N GLY A 171 -11.29 13.63 5.31
CA GLY A 171 -11.72 12.50 4.50
C GLY A 171 -11.93 11.27 5.35
N THR A 172 -12.74 10.36 4.84
CA THR A 172 -12.97 9.06 5.45
C THR A 172 -12.52 7.97 4.50
N ASP A 173 -12.38 6.76 5.03
CA ASP A 173 -12.28 5.55 4.23
C ASP A 173 -11.05 5.47 3.29
N ARG A 174 -9.95 6.10 3.72
CA ARG A 174 -8.72 6.19 2.93
C ARG A 174 -7.93 4.89 2.92
N VAL A 175 -7.22 4.68 1.82
CA VAL A 175 -6.23 3.61 1.65
C VAL A 175 -4.85 4.24 1.60
N VAL A 176 -3.94 3.74 2.43
CA VAL A 176 -2.57 4.26 2.57
C VAL A 176 -1.59 3.11 2.54
N ALA A 177 -0.54 3.24 1.73
CA ALA A 177 0.58 2.31 1.77
C ALA A 177 1.41 2.53 3.04
N GLY A 178 1.67 1.45 3.77
CA GLY A 178 2.55 1.40 4.93
C GLY A 178 4.04 1.37 4.55
N GLU A 179 4.90 1.45 5.56
CA GLU A 179 6.36 1.42 5.37
C GLU A 179 6.88 -0.02 5.14
N GLY A 180 7.75 -0.17 4.13
CA GLY A 180 8.42 -1.40 3.70
C GLY A 180 9.24 -1.13 2.43
N PRO A 181 10.24 -1.95 2.06
CA PRO A 181 11.04 -1.70 0.85
C PRO A 181 10.14 -1.67 -0.39
N SER A 182 9.94 -0.47 -0.93
CA SER A 182 9.09 -0.17 -2.10
C SER A 182 9.66 -0.67 -3.43
N VAL A 183 10.61 -1.59 -3.41
CA VAL A 183 11.34 -2.00 -4.63
C VAL A 183 10.50 -2.96 -5.48
N LEU A 184 9.48 -3.63 -4.92
CA LEU A 184 8.65 -4.64 -5.63
C LEU A 184 7.18 -4.70 -5.16
N GLY A 185 6.56 -3.58 -4.75
CA GLY A 185 5.10 -3.54 -4.49
C GLY A 185 4.60 -4.23 -3.20
N SER A 186 5.48 -4.64 -2.29
CA SER A 186 5.13 -5.31 -1.01
C SER A 186 4.97 -4.35 0.18
N ALA A 187 4.39 -3.17 -0.02
CA ALA A 187 4.05 -2.29 1.10
C ALA A 187 2.73 -2.74 1.74
N THR A 188 2.72 -2.97 3.06
CA THR A 188 1.49 -3.29 3.82
C THR A 188 0.47 -2.18 3.59
N GLN A 189 -0.72 -2.46 3.04
CA GLN A 189 -1.74 -1.45 2.83
C GLN A 189 -2.67 -1.35 4.04
N TYR A 190 -2.83 -0.14 4.59
CA TYR A 190 -3.84 0.16 5.59
C TYR A 190 -5.07 0.73 4.89
N THR A 191 -6.23 0.16 5.15
CA THR A 191 -7.49 0.54 4.49
C THR A 191 -8.50 1.09 5.50
N GLY A 192 -9.45 1.91 5.04
CA GLY A 192 -10.52 2.43 5.89
C GLY A 192 -10.07 3.50 6.90
N LEU A 193 -8.96 4.20 6.64
CA LEU A 193 -8.42 5.21 7.56
C LEU A 193 -9.20 6.53 7.52
N LEU A 194 -9.23 7.25 8.64
CA LEU A 194 -9.64 8.65 8.69
C LEU A 194 -8.50 9.51 8.20
N GLN A 195 -8.78 10.45 7.29
CA GLN A 195 -7.85 11.52 6.95
C GLN A 195 -8.11 12.71 7.86
N ILE A 196 -7.05 13.23 8.47
CA ILE A 196 -7.08 14.39 9.34
C ILE A 196 -6.04 15.42 8.92
N THR A 197 -6.23 16.67 9.33
CA THR A 197 -5.29 17.75 9.02
C THR A 197 -4.24 18.00 10.09
N ASN A 198 -4.33 17.30 11.24
CA ASN A 198 -3.34 17.41 12.30
C ASN A 198 -1.94 17.07 11.79
N PRO A 199 -0.90 17.85 12.14
CA PRO A 199 0.48 17.47 11.86
C PRO A 199 0.84 16.22 12.68
N VAL A 200 1.40 15.22 12.02
CA VAL A 200 1.78 13.94 12.64
C VAL A 200 3.16 13.55 12.14
N GLY A 201 4.08 13.30 13.07
CA GLY A 201 5.41 12.75 12.84
C GLY A 201 5.53 11.28 13.27
N ALA A 202 6.74 10.73 13.19
CA ALA A 202 6.98 9.31 13.47
C ALA A 202 6.64 8.91 14.93
N SER A 203 6.93 9.76 15.92
CA SER A 203 6.70 9.47 17.35
C SER A 203 5.25 9.69 17.80
N ASP A 204 4.43 10.35 16.98
CA ASP A 204 3.01 10.59 17.27
C ASP A 204 2.14 9.34 17.04
N ALA A 205 2.66 8.36 16.31
CA ALA A 205 1.97 7.11 16.04
C ALA A 205 1.58 6.40 17.34
N GLY A 206 0.36 5.87 17.35
CA GLY A 206 -0.27 5.35 18.56
C GLY A 206 -0.91 6.43 19.43
N GLY A 207 -0.86 7.71 19.03
CA GLY A 207 -1.52 8.81 19.72
C GLY A 207 -3.03 8.84 19.52
N LEU A 208 -3.69 9.67 20.32
CA LEU A 208 -5.14 9.81 20.36
C LEU A 208 -5.63 10.85 19.36
N VAL A 209 -6.72 10.56 18.64
CA VAL A 209 -7.56 11.56 17.97
C VAL A 209 -8.94 11.53 18.62
N ALA A 210 -9.40 12.69 19.11
CA ALA A 210 -10.67 12.84 19.82
C ALA A 210 -11.57 13.91 19.20
N ASP A 211 -12.87 13.72 19.35
CA ASP A 211 -13.87 14.77 19.09
C ASP A 211 -13.92 15.80 20.24
N LEU A 212 -14.81 16.79 20.09
CA LEU A 212 -15.02 17.84 21.10
C LEU A 212 -15.72 17.34 22.38
N ASP A 213 -16.31 16.14 22.37
CA ASP A 213 -16.84 15.51 23.59
C ASP A 213 -15.73 14.82 24.41
N GLY A 214 -14.51 14.80 23.88
CA GLY A 214 -13.38 14.07 24.45
C GLY A 214 -13.49 12.56 24.29
N LYS A 215 -14.23 12.09 23.28
CA LYS A 215 -14.27 10.66 22.91
C LYS A 215 -13.28 10.41 21.78
N MET A 216 -12.60 9.28 21.84
CA MET A 216 -11.64 8.85 20.83
C MET A 216 -12.36 8.50 19.53
N VAL A 217 -12.10 9.25 18.47
CA VAL A 217 -12.59 8.99 17.11
C VAL A 217 -11.60 8.18 16.28
N GLY A 218 -10.32 8.14 16.69
CA GLY A 218 -9.33 7.28 16.07
C GLY A 218 -7.97 7.29 16.75
N MET A 219 -7.09 6.39 16.32
CA MET A 219 -5.70 6.32 16.77
C MET A 219 -4.78 6.77 15.64
N LEU A 220 -3.84 7.67 15.92
CA LEU A 220 -2.86 8.14 14.96
C LEU A 220 -2.05 6.97 14.39
N HIS A 221 -2.06 6.85 13.08
CA HIS A 221 -1.09 6.05 12.36
C HIS A 221 0.18 6.91 12.15
N SER A 222 1.38 6.35 11.97
CA SER A 222 2.45 7.21 11.45
C SER A 222 2.03 7.73 10.09
N SER A 223 2.19 9.04 9.92
CA SER A 223 2.23 9.69 8.63
C SER A 223 3.24 8.99 7.72
N LEU A 224 3.05 9.14 6.41
CA LEU A 224 3.97 8.70 5.37
C LEU A 224 5.37 9.33 5.56
N THR A 225 6.16 8.85 6.51
CA THR A 225 7.61 9.01 6.52
C THR A 225 8.23 7.83 5.81
N GLY A 226 7.74 7.55 4.60
CA GLY A 226 8.52 6.77 3.67
C GLY A 226 9.92 7.38 3.63
N ARG A 227 10.94 6.53 3.74
CA ARG A 227 12.23 6.74 3.06
C ARG A 227 12.00 6.86 1.55
N ALA A 228 11.19 7.82 1.13
CA ALA A 228 11.15 8.29 -0.23
C ALA A 228 12.47 9.08 -0.38
N TRP A 229 13.48 8.39 -0.92
CA TRP A 229 14.68 8.97 -1.50
C TRP A 229 15.46 9.96 -0.62
N MET A 230 16.49 9.47 0.07
CA MET A 230 17.69 10.28 0.32
C MET A 230 18.82 9.70 -0.52
N PRO A 231 19.34 10.41 -1.54
CA PRO A 231 20.71 10.16 -1.96
C PRO A 231 21.60 10.53 -0.77
N GLN A 232 22.38 9.57 -0.28
CA GLN A 232 23.40 9.80 0.74
C GLN A 232 24.31 10.95 0.26
N PRO A 233 24.45 12.07 0.99
CA PRO A 233 25.49 13.02 0.65
C PRO A 233 26.83 12.37 0.97
N PHE A 234 27.73 12.43 0.01
CA PHE A 234 29.13 12.06 0.12
C PHE A 234 29.70 12.52 1.48
N ARG A 235 30.12 11.59 2.32
CA ARG A 235 31.13 11.87 3.34
C ARG A 235 32.45 12.09 2.61
N ARG A 236 32.84 13.36 2.45
CA ARG A 236 34.24 13.72 2.35
C ARG A 236 34.69 14.14 3.75
N GLU A 237 35.64 13.39 4.29
CA GLU A 237 36.40 13.78 5.48
C GLU A 237 37.17 15.07 5.21
N GLY A 238 37.21 15.96 6.20
CA GLY A 238 38.16 17.07 6.27
C GLY A 238 37.53 18.47 6.34
N ALA A 239 37.29 18.95 7.56
CA ALA A 239 37.64 20.29 8.06
C ALA A 239 36.88 20.59 9.36
N ALA A 240 37.63 20.96 10.41
CA ALA A 240 37.11 21.39 11.70
C ALA A 240 36.39 22.75 11.62
N GLY A 241 35.35 22.95 12.43
CA GLY A 241 34.83 24.29 12.73
C GLY A 241 33.32 24.39 12.96
N VAL A 242 32.95 24.57 14.24
CA VAL A 242 31.73 25.23 14.76
C VAL A 242 30.40 24.45 14.61
N GLN A 243 29.96 23.84 15.72
CA GLN A 243 28.57 23.48 15.96
C GLN A 243 27.74 24.75 16.23
N ILE A 244 26.87 25.11 15.29
CA ILE A 244 25.75 26.02 15.53
C ILE A 244 24.49 25.15 15.58
N PHE A 245 23.75 25.19 16.68
CA PHE A 245 22.41 24.59 16.80
C PHE A 245 21.50 25.18 15.70
N GLY A 246 21.37 24.48 14.58
CA GLY A 246 20.59 24.91 13.42
C GLY A 246 20.08 23.71 12.63
N LEU A 247 18.75 23.60 12.54
CA LEU A 247 17.96 23.00 11.46
C LEU A 247 18.74 22.04 10.53
N GLY A 248 18.76 20.75 10.89
CA GLY A 248 19.12 19.70 9.94
C GLY A 248 18.13 19.69 8.76
N PRO A 249 18.53 19.19 7.57
CA PRO A 249 17.71 19.28 6.37
C PRO A 249 16.39 18.54 6.61
N ILE A 250 15.33 19.34 6.69
CA ILE A 250 13.94 18.92 6.74
C ILE A 250 13.77 17.99 5.54
N GLY A 251 13.34 16.75 5.79
CA GLY A 251 13.06 15.77 4.73
C GLY A 251 12.07 16.31 3.70
N PRO A 252 11.79 15.57 2.61
CA PRO A 252 10.75 15.99 1.66
C PRO A 252 9.49 16.35 2.45
N PRO A 253 8.79 17.46 2.11
CA PRO A 253 7.73 17.99 2.93
C PRO A 253 6.76 16.86 3.23
N THR A 254 6.59 16.52 4.51
CA THR A 254 5.32 15.97 4.97
C THR A 254 4.26 16.77 4.26
N VAL A 255 3.36 16.15 3.50
CA VAL A 255 2.24 16.88 2.88
C VAL A 255 1.57 17.63 4.04
N GLN A 256 1.82 18.93 4.13
CA GLN A 256 1.42 19.73 5.27
C GLN A 256 -0.11 19.65 5.32
N GLY A 257 -0.65 19.10 6.40
CA GLY A 257 -2.11 18.97 6.58
C GLY A 257 -2.76 17.68 6.06
N VAL A 258 -2.02 16.60 5.76
CA VAL A 258 -2.62 15.29 5.49
C VAL A 258 -1.98 14.20 6.36
N SER A 259 -2.76 13.69 7.32
CA SER A 259 -2.40 12.62 8.24
C SER A 259 -3.51 11.59 8.33
N PHE A 260 -3.24 10.43 8.93
CA PHE A 260 -4.19 9.33 8.98
C PHE A 260 -4.36 8.74 10.38
N ALA A 261 -5.59 8.32 10.69
CA ALA A 261 -5.93 7.64 11.94
C ALA A 261 -6.78 6.38 11.70
N ALA A 262 -6.52 5.33 12.46
CA ALA A 262 -7.37 4.15 12.52
C ALA A 262 -8.69 4.52 13.24
N PRO A 263 -9.87 4.39 12.59
CA PRO A 263 -11.14 4.82 13.19
C PRO A 263 -11.49 4.09 14.49
N ALA A 264 -12.27 4.72 15.37
CA ALA A 264 -12.74 4.14 16.63
C ALA A 264 -13.47 2.80 16.46
N GLY A 265 -14.22 2.62 15.35
CA GLY A 265 -14.87 1.35 15.04
C GLY A 265 -13.87 0.21 14.78
N VAL A 266 -12.74 0.52 14.13
CA VAL A 266 -11.62 -0.42 13.92
C VAL A 266 -10.96 -0.74 15.26
N VAL A 267 -10.67 0.28 16.05
CA VAL A 267 -10.08 0.13 17.40
C VAL A 267 -10.96 -0.76 18.27
N ARG A 268 -12.28 -0.51 18.34
CA ARG A 268 -13.23 -1.29 19.13
C ARG A 268 -13.18 -2.78 18.79
N ARG A 269 -13.10 -3.08 17.50
CA ARG A 269 -13.06 -4.46 17.02
C ARG A 269 -11.76 -5.18 17.36
N VAL A 270 -10.63 -4.50 17.21
CA VAL A 270 -9.31 -5.10 17.33
C VAL A 270 -8.85 -5.14 18.79
N PHE A 271 -9.23 -4.15 19.59
CA PHE A 271 -8.73 -4.01 20.96
C PHE A 271 -9.09 -5.21 21.87
N ALA A 272 -10.34 -5.68 21.82
CA ALA A 272 -10.82 -6.75 22.68
C ALA A 272 -10.10 -8.11 22.48
N PRO A 273 -9.92 -8.64 21.26
CA PRO A 273 -9.14 -9.86 21.07
C PRO A 273 -7.66 -9.64 21.43
N LEU A 274 -7.06 -8.50 21.02
CA LEU A 274 -5.64 -8.25 21.31
C LEU A 274 -5.36 -8.14 22.81
N SER A 275 -6.27 -7.56 23.61
CA SER A 275 -6.10 -7.45 25.06
C SER A 275 -6.12 -8.80 25.78
N ARG A 276 -6.75 -9.82 25.17
CA ARG A 276 -6.73 -11.21 25.64
C ARG A 276 -5.58 -12.04 25.06
N GLY A 277 -4.74 -11.44 24.22
CA GLY A 277 -3.68 -12.14 23.50
C GLY A 277 -4.17 -13.04 22.36
N GLU A 278 -5.40 -12.82 21.89
CA GLU A 278 -5.97 -13.53 20.76
C GLU A 278 -5.63 -12.83 19.44
N LYS A 279 -5.57 -13.60 18.35
CA LYS A 279 -5.47 -13.05 16.99
C LYS A 279 -6.83 -12.54 16.52
N VAL A 280 -6.84 -11.44 15.77
CA VAL A 280 -8.06 -10.93 15.14
C VAL A 280 -8.42 -11.83 13.95
N LYS A 281 -9.66 -12.36 13.96
CA LYS A 281 -10.18 -13.21 12.88
C LYS A 281 -10.95 -12.36 11.87
N TRP A 282 -10.33 -12.15 10.72
CA TRP A 282 -10.92 -11.39 9.62
C TRP A 282 -11.72 -12.27 8.67
N GLY A 283 -12.77 -11.70 8.08
CA GLY A 283 -13.67 -12.39 7.15
C GLY A 283 -12.99 -12.74 5.83
N TYR A 284 -13.41 -13.86 5.26
CA TYR A 284 -12.92 -14.39 4.01
C TYR A 284 -14.05 -15.05 3.24
N LEU A 285 -14.16 -14.73 1.97
CA LEU A 285 -15.19 -15.26 1.09
C LEU A 285 -14.65 -16.38 0.18
N GLY A 286 -13.37 -16.32 -0.21
CA GLY A 286 -12.75 -17.36 -1.05
C GLY A 286 -13.16 -17.29 -2.53
N VAL A 287 -13.14 -16.08 -3.10
CA VAL A 287 -13.56 -15.82 -4.49
C VAL A 287 -12.53 -14.97 -5.22
N TYR A 288 -12.37 -15.21 -6.51
CA TYR A 288 -11.74 -14.32 -7.47
C TYR A 288 -12.83 -13.76 -8.36
N PHE A 289 -12.78 -12.47 -8.64
CA PHE A 289 -13.80 -11.80 -9.42
C PHE A 289 -13.20 -10.76 -10.35
N SER A 290 -13.93 -10.47 -11.42
CA SER A 290 -13.66 -9.41 -12.37
C SER A 290 -14.83 -8.43 -12.40
N VAL A 291 -14.61 -7.30 -13.06
CA VAL A 291 -15.65 -6.31 -13.28
C VAL A 291 -16.46 -6.74 -14.50
N ALA A 292 -17.78 -6.88 -14.33
CA ALA A 292 -18.70 -7.39 -15.35
C ALA A 292 -19.40 -6.26 -16.13
N GLY A 293 -18.68 -5.21 -16.53
CA GLY A 293 -19.31 -4.00 -17.07
C GLY A 293 -20.36 -3.44 -16.08
N ASP A 294 -21.48 -2.94 -16.59
CA ASP A 294 -22.58 -2.31 -15.83
C ASP A 294 -23.34 -3.30 -14.91
N GLU A 295 -22.86 -4.54 -14.83
CA GLU A 295 -23.58 -5.65 -14.23
C GLU A 295 -23.16 -6.03 -12.82
N GLY A 296 -22.03 -5.52 -12.30
CA GLY A 296 -21.52 -5.90 -10.99
C GLY A 296 -20.19 -6.65 -11.05
N LEU A 297 -19.98 -7.60 -10.14
CA LEU A 297 -18.74 -8.35 -10.02
C LEU A 297 -18.95 -9.81 -10.45
N ARG A 298 -18.33 -10.22 -11.56
CA ARG A 298 -18.41 -11.62 -12.05
C ARG A 298 -17.44 -12.50 -11.29
N VAL A 299 -17.91 -13.65 -10.83
CA VAL A 299 -17.09 -14.69 -10.21
C VAL A 299 -16.27 -15.39 -11.29
N GLU A 300 -14.96 -15.20 -11.26
CA GLU A 300 -14.02 -15.81 -12.21
C GLU A 300 -13.58 -17.19 -11.73
N LYS A 301 -13.38 -17.31 -10.42
CA LYS A 301 -12.89 -18.55 -9.82
C LYS A 301 -13.26 -18.61 -8.36
N LEU A 302 -13.50 -19.82 -7.89
CA LEU A 302 -13.73 -20.12 -6.48
C LEU A 302 -12.50 -20.79 -5.89
N VAL A 303 -12.20 -20.47 -4.63
CA VAL A 303 -11.21 -21.24 -3.86
C VAL A 303 -11.86 -22.56 -3.47
N ALA A 304 -11.22 -23.67 -3.81
CA ALA A 304 -11.67 -25.00 -3.44
C ALA A 304 -11.84 -25.09 -1.91
N ASP A 305 -12.94 -25.70 -1.46
CA ASP A 305 -13.36 -25.78 -0.05
C ASP A 305 -13.51 -24.41 0.64
N GLY A 306 -13.55 -23.33 -0.14
CA GLY A 306 -13.72 -21.97 0.34
C GLY A 306 -15.17 -21.67 0.76
N PRO A 307 -15.40 -20.64 1.60
CA PRO A 307 -16.72 -20.29 2.11
C PRO A 307 -17.78 -20.05 1.03
N ALA A 308 -17.41 -19.38 -0.06
CA ALA A 308 -18.30 -19.14 -1.19
C ALA A 308 -18.65 -20.42 -1.96
N ALA A 309 -17.66 -21.30 -2.18
CA ALA A 309 -17.90 -22.59 -2.82
C ALA A 309 -18.82 -23.47 -1.97
N ALA A 310 -18.58 -23.54 -0.66
CA ALA A 310 -19.42 -24.27 0.30
C ALA A 310 -20.85 -23.72 0.37
N ALA A 311 -21.04 -22.42 0.14
CA ALA A 311 -22.36 -21.79 0.07
C ALA A 311 -23.05 -21.99 -1.28
N GLY A 312 -22.39 -22.58 -2.29
CA GLY A 312 -22.99 -22.83 -3.61
C GLY A 312 -22.93 -21.64 -4.57
N LEU A 313 -22.00 -20.70 -4.36
CA LEU A 313 -21.62 -19.74 -5.40
C LEU A 313 -20.96 -20.52 -6.56
N LYS A 314 -21.15 -20.06 -7.79
CA LYS A 314 -20.62 -20.70 -9.00
C LYS A 314 -19.77 -19.70 -9.80
N GLU A 315 -18.90 -20.24 -10.64
CA GLU A 315 -18.22 -19.45 -11.67
C GLU A 315 -19.28 -18.85 -12.61
N ASP A 316 -18.99 -17.67 -13.16
CA ASP A 316 -19.88 -16.82 -13.97
C ASP A 316 -21.07 -16.18 -13.25
N ASP A 317 -21.33 -16.49 -11.97
CA ASP A 317 -22.30 -15.73 -11.17
C ASP A 317 -21.89 -14.24 -11.14
N VAL A 318 -22.86 -13.34 -11.33
CA VAL A 318 -22.61 -11.89 -11.26
C VAL A 318 -23.19 -11.33 -9.96
N ILE A 319 -22.31 -10.93 -9.05
CA ILE A 319 -22.69 -10.33 -7.76
C ILE A 319 -23.11 -8.87 -7.97
N ARG A 320 -24.35 -8.58 -7.61
CA ARG A 320 -25.04 -7.29 -7.76
C ARG A 320 -25.14 -6.52 -6.45
N SER A 321 -25.13 -7.22 -5.32
CA SER A 321 -25.16 -6.57 -4.01
C SER A 321 -24.51 -7.41 -2.91
N LEU A 322 -24.09 -6.72 -1.85
CA LEU A 322 -23.57 -7.32 -0.63
C LEU A 322 -24.23 -6.65 0.57
N ALA A 323 -24.96 -7.44 1.35
CA ALA A 323 -25.47 -7.05 2.66
C ALA A 323 -24.60 -7.68 3.76
N VAL A 324 -24.04 -6.82 4.62
CA VAL A 324 -23.32 -7.22 5.83
C VAL A 324 -24.15 -6.78 7.04
N PRO A 325 -24.39 -7.63 8.05
CA PRO A 325 -25.18 -7.26 9.23
C PRO A 325 -24.70 -5.96 9.88
N GLY A 326 -25.64 -5.04 10.12
CA GLY A 326 -25.36 -3.73 10.74
C GLY A 326 -24.67 -2.71 9.82
N LYS A 327 -24.61 -2.97 8.51
CA LYS A 327 -24.10 -2.01 7.50
C LYS A 327 -25.15 -1.81 6.40
N ASP A 328 -25.03 -0.68 5.71
CA ASP A 328 -25.82 -0.43 4.50
C ASP A 328 -25.48 -1.46 3.42
N THR A 329 -26.49 -1.83 2.62
CA THR A 329 -26.31 -2.76 1.51
C THR A 329 -25.48 -2.09 0.42
N LEU A 330 -24.33 -2.69 0.11
CA LEU A 330 -23.49 -2.27 -1.00
C LEU A 330 -24.14 -2.75 -2.30
N LYS A 331 -24.56 -1.82 -3.16
CA LYS A 331 -25.02 -2.12 -4.51
C LYS A 331 -23.83 -2.02 -5.46
N LEU A 332 -23.66 -3.00 -6.33
CA LEU A 332 -22.55 -3.13 -7.26
C LEU A 332 -23.07 -2.87 -8.67
N LYS A 333 -22.51 -1.87 -9.34
CA LYS A 333 -22.77 -1.50 -10.72
C LYS A 333 -21.66 -1.98 -11.66
N GLY A 334 -20.66 -2.68 -11.12
CA GLY A 334 -19.50 -3.16 -11.87
C GLY A 334 -18.66 -2.01 -12.39
N VAL A 335 -18.43 -1.04 -11.51
CA VAL A 335 -17.33 -0.09 -11.70
C VAL A 335 -16.13 -0.54 -10.86
N PRO A 336 -14.89 -0.29 -11.30
CA PRO A 336 -13.77 -1.02 -10.70
C PRO A 336 -13.39 -0.54 -9.29
N ASP A 337 -13.81 0.67 -8.91
CA ASP A 337 -13.70 1.14 -7.52
C ASP A 337 -14.50 0.27 -6.54
N GLU A 338 -15.58 -0.39 -7.01
CA GLU A 338 -16.41 -1.26 -6.18
C GLU A 338 -15.74 -2.60 -5.85
N VAL A 339 -14.75 -3.03 -6.62
CA VAL A 339 -13.93 -4.23 -6.31
C VAL A 339 -13.27 -4.05 -4.94
N GLY A 340 -12.69 -2.86 -4.71
CA GLY A 340 -12.08 -2.49 -3.44
C GLY A 340 -13.11 -2.38 -2.32
N LEU A 341 -14.27 -1.77 -2.59
CA LEU A 341 -15.35 -1.64 -1.60
C LEU A 341 -15.90 -3.00 -1.16
N PHE A 342 -16.13 -3.91 -2.11
CA PHE A 342 -16.62 -5.26 -1.85
C PHE A 342 -15.59 -6.08 -1.07
N ALA A 343 -14.34 -6.14 -1.55
CA ALA A 343 -13.26 -6.86 -0.88
C ALA A 343 -13.05 -6.34 0.54
N ARG A 344 -13.15 -5.03 0.74
CA ARG A 344 -13.04 -4.40 2.05
C ARG A 344 -14.25 -4.73 2.93
N ALA A 345 -15.48 -4.67 2.42
CA ALA A 345 -16.66 -5.01 3.20
C ALA A 345 -16.58 -6.43 3.78
N ILE A 346 -16.12 -7.39 2.97
CA ILE A 346 -15.86 -8.78 3.37
C ILE A 346 -14.66 -8.89 4.33
N GLY A 347 -13.51 -8.34 3.94
CA GLY A 347 -12.27 -8.43 4.72
C GLY A 347 -12.37 -7.77 6.09
N TRP A 348 -13.27 -6.78 6.21
CA TRP A 348 -13.66 -6.09 7.44
C TRP A 348 -14.98 -6.60 8.03
N ALA A 349 -15.47 -7.77 7.65
CA ALA A 349 -16.45 -8.52 8.45
C ALA A 349 -15.71 -9.52 9.35
N SER A 350 -16.34 -9.99 10.43
CA SER A 350 -15.74 -11.00 11.30
C SER A 350 -15.82 -12.36 10.63
N SER A 351 -14.84 -13.23 10.92
CA SER A 351 -15.02 -14.64 10.57
C SER A 351 -16.28 -15.19 11.25
N GLY A 352 -17.04 -16.01 10.53
CA GLY A 352 -18.32 -16.56 10.96
C GLY A 352 -19.52 -15.64 10.74
N THR A 353 -19.32 -14.37 10.35
CA THR A 353 -20.43 -13.48 9.96
C THR A 353 -21.12 -14.05 8.72
N GLU A 354 -22.46 -14.15 8.77
CA GLU A 354 -23.28 -14.46 7.61
C GLU A 354 -23.54 -13.17 6.82
N VAL A 355 -23.18 -13.18 5.53
CA VAL A 355 -23.46 -12.09 4.59
C VAL A 355 -24.44 -12.56 3.53
N THR A 356 -25.23 -11.66 2.98
CA THR A 356 -26.13 -11.96 1.86
C THR A 356 -25.60 -11.34 0.59
N LEU A 357 -25.41 -12.16 -0.44
CA LEU A 357 -25.06 -11.74 -1.80
C LEU A 357 -26.33 -11.72 -2.64
N GLY A 358 -26.66 -10.58 -3.23
CA GLY A 358 -27.60 -10.56 -4.36
C GLY A 358 -26.82 -10.83 -5.64
N LEU A 359 -27.20 -11.85 -6.40
CA LEU A 359 -26.48 -12.26 -7.61
C LEU A 359 -27.43 -12.50 -8.79
N THR A 360 -26.85 -12.51 -9.99
CA THR A 360 -27.51 -12.94 -11.22
C THR A 360 -26.82 -14.21 -11.72
N ARG A 361 -27.61 -15.28 -11.87
CA ARG A 361 -27.16 -16.58 -12.36
C ARG A 361 -28.02 -16.97 -13.55
N GLU A 362 -27.40 -17.18 -14.71
CA GLU A 362 -28.12 -17.53 -15.96
C GLU A 362 -29.30 -16.57 -16.25
N GLY A 363 -29.12 -15.27 -15.96
CA GLY A 363 -30.15 -14.23 -16.14
C GLY A 363 -31.23 -14.17 -15.05
N ARG A 364 -31.23 -15.07 -14.05
CA ARG A 364 -32.15 -15.05 -12.90
C ARG A 364 -31.51 -14.37 -11.70
N GLN A 365 -32.29 -13.57 -10.98
CA GLN A 365 -31.85 -12.96 -9.72
C GLN A 365 -32.01 -13.96 -8.57
N GLU A 366 -30.95 -14.13 -7.78
CA GLU A 366 -30.92 -15.00 -6.60
C GLU A 366 -30.30 -14.26 -5.41
N GLU A 367 -30.68 -14.66 -4.20
CA GLU A 367 -29.98 -14.27 -2.98
C GLU A 367 -29.24 -15.49 -2.41
N LEU A 368 -27.97 -15.28 -2.08
CA LEU A 368 -27.12 -16.32 -1.52
C LEU A 368 -26.56 -15.88 -0.16
N LYS A 369 -26.87 -16.64 0.88
CA LYS A 369 -26.29 -16.45 2.21
C LYS A 369 -24.97 -17.19 2.32
N VAL A 370 -23.92 -16.49 2.72
CA VAL A 370 -22.58 -17.04 2.85
C VAL A 370 -22.03 -16.77 4.24
N LYS A 371 -21.65 -17.83 4.95
CA LYS A 371 -20.95 -17.71 6.23
C LYS A 371 -19.46 -17.51 5.98
N LEU A 372 -18.90 -16.36 6.34
CA LEU A 372 -17.52 -16.02 6.05
C LEU A 372 -16.52 -16.91 6.81
N GLY A 373 -15.49 -17.36 6.11
CA GLY A 373 -14.35 -18.08 6.69
C GLY A 373 -13.39 -17.15 7.42
N THR A 374 -12.32 -17.72 7.98
CA THR A 374 -11.20 -16.93 8.50
C THR A 374 -10.22 -16.68 7.36
N ALA A 375 -9.82 -15.42 7.16
CA ALA A 375 -8.81 -15.09 6.17
C ALA A 375 -7.51 -15.84 6.47
N PRO A 376 -6.93 -16.55 5.47
CA PRO A 376 -5.68 -17.24 5.68
C PRO A 376 -4.60 -16.24 6.12
N GLU A 377 -3.73 -16.68 7.03
CA GLU A 377 -2.52 -15.90 7.32
C GLU A 377 -1.72 -15.84 6.03
N MET A 378 -1.55 -14.64 5.48
CA MET A 378 -0.58 -14.45 4.41
C MET A 378 0.78 -14.79 5.04
N PRO A 379 1.51 -15.81 4.54
CA PRO A 379 2.87 -16.03 5.00
C PRO A 379 3.64 -14.72 4.85
N GLU A 380 4.56 -14.44 5.77
CA GLU A 380 5.61 -13.47 5.49
C GLU A 380 6.24 -13.94 4.19
N GLN A 381 5.88 -13.33 3.06
CA GLN A 381 6.59 -13.57 1.82
C GLN A 381 8.04 -13.30 2.18
N GLU A 382 8.87 -14.33 2.04
CA GLU A 382 10.29 -14.27 2.30
C GLU A 382 10.80 -12.97 1.71
N VAL A 383 11.13 -12.04 2.59
CA VAL A 383 11.88 -10.87 2.22
C VAL A 383 13.16 -11.46 1.65
N MET A 384 13.34 -11.37 0.33
CA MET A 384 14.68 -11.41 -0.23
C MET A 384 15.43 -10.28 0.47
N VAL A 385 16.12 -10.62 1.56
CA VAL A 385 17.07 -9.74 2.22
C VAL A 385 18.18 -9.59 1.19
N PHE A 386 18.12 -8.48 0.46
CA PHE A 386 19.20 -8.07 -0.41
C PHE A 386 20.39 -7.82 0.51
N ASP A 387 21.34 -8.76 0.53
CA ASP A 387 22.64 -8.58 1.19
C ASP A 387 23.38 -7.48 0.42
N PRO A 388 23.54 -6.26 0.98
CA PRO A 388 24.12 -5.14 0.26
C PRO A 388 25.60 -5.36 -0.10
N GLN A 389 26.22 -6.42 0.41
CA GLN A 389 27.63 -6.76 0.19
C GLN A 389 27.83 -7.96 -0.72
N ARG A 390 26.79 -8.67 -1.16
CA ARG A 390 26.93 -9.62 -2.26
C ARG A 390 27.10 -8.82 -3.55
N LYS A 391 28.36 -8.61 -3.93
CA LYS A 391 28.76 -8.17 -5.27
C LYS A 391 28.28 -9.22 -6.29
N PHE A 392 27.00 -9.16 -6.67
CA PHE A 392 26.63 -9.56 -8.03
C PHE A 392 27.38 -8.61 -8.95
N GLY A 393 28.06 -9.16 -9.95
CA GLY A 393 28.87 -8.42 -10.91
C GLY A 393 28.05 -7.41 -11.71
N MET A 394 27.68 -6.30 -11.07
CA MET A 394 27.31 -5.05 -11.71
C MET A 394 28.60 -4.35 -12.12
N GLU A 395 29.30 -4.94 -13.08
CA GLU A 395 30.10 -4.19 -14.02
C GLU A 395 29.45 -4.36 -15.38
N GLY A 396 28.49 -3.48 -15.65
CA GLY A 396 27.81 -3.34 -16.92
C GLY A 396 26.91 -2.11 -16.86
N PRO A 397 27.09 -1.11 -17.75
CA PRO A 397 26.30 0.12 -17.69
C PRO A 397 24.82 -0.19 -17.91
N MET A 398 23.94 0.44 -17.12
CA MET A 398 22.48 0.39 -17.29
C MET A 398 22.10 0.67 -18.76
N GLY A 399 21.81 -0.40 -19.51
CA GLY A 399 21.47 -0.37 -20.93
C GLY A 399 20.11 -1.00 -21.20
N ARG A 400 19.20 -0.17 -21.73
CA ARG A 400 18.06 -0.43 -22.64
C ARG A 400 17.60 -1.90 -22.86
N GLY A 401 16.40 -2.23 -22.38
CA GLY A 401 15.25 -2.71 -23.20
C GLY A 401 15.30 -3.97 -24.09
N GLU A 402 16.31 -4.84 -24.05
CA GLU A 402 16.44 -5.94 -25.04
C GLU A 402 16.68 -7.35 -24.46
N ARG A 403 16.12 -7.70 -23.30
CA ARG A 403 16.30 -9.05 -22.72
C ARG A 403 15.27 -10.05 -23.26
N ALA A 404 15.68 -11.30 -23.48
CA ALA A 404 14.78 -12.38 -23.87
C ALA A 404 13.91 -12.84 -22.69
N TRP A 405 12.68 -13.26 -22.98
CA TRP A 405 11.65 -13.52 -21.97
C TRP A 405 10.76 -14.70 -22.34
N LEU A 406 10.45 -15.55 -21.36
CA LEU A 406 9.50 -16.68 -21.51
C LEU A 406 8.10 -16.36 -20.99
N GLY A 407 8.00 -15.54 -19.95
CA GLY A 407 6.75 -15.23 -19.25
C GLY A 407 6.21 -16.35 -18.38
N ILE A 408 7.06 -16.94 -17.55
CA ILE A 408 6.71 -17.96 -16.55
C ILE A 408 7.22 -17.56 -15.16
N GLN A 409 6.51 -17.98 -14.13
CA GLN A 409 7.03 -18.02 -12.77
C GLN A 409 7.45 -19.44 -12.44
N LEU A 410 8.59 -19.57 -11.77
CA LEU A 410 9.25 -20.83 -11.51
C LEU A 410 9.36 -21.05 -10.02
N GLU A 411 9.23 -22.30 -9.60
CA GLU A 411 9.53 -22.74 -8.25
C GLU A 411 10.46 -23.95 -8.30
N ALA A 412 11.25 -24.16 -7.25
CA ALA A 412 12.06 -25.36 -7.12
C ALA A 412 11.16 -26.57 -6.86
N ALA A 413 11.45 -27.70 -7.48
CA ALA A 413 10.71 -28.95 -7.29
C ALA A 413 11.66 -30.16 -7.34
N ASP A 414 11.23 -31.28 -6.75
CA ASP A 414 12.02 -32.51 -6.79
C ASP A 414 12.17 -32.99 -8.24
N GLY A 415 13.42 -33.08 -8.69
CA GLY A 415 13.78 -33.53 -10.04
C GLY A 415 13.76 -32.45 -11.13
N GLY A 416 13.64 -31.15 -10.81
CA GLY A 416 13.71 -30.08 -11.81
C GLY A 416 13.19 -28.73 -11.34
N VAL A 417 12.62 -27.97 -12.26
CA VAL A 417 12.00 -26.66 -11.98
C VAL A 417 10.54 -26.69 -12.37
N ARG A 418 9.61 -26.43 -11.44
CA ARG A 418 8.18 -26.43 -11.77
C ARG A 418 7.71 -25.05 -12.23
N ILE A 419 6.85 -25.03 -13.24
CA ILE A 419 6.13 -23.83 -13.66
C ILE A 419 5.00 -23.55 -12.67
N ALA A 420 5.19 -22.55 -11.80
CA ALA A 420 4.21 -22.13 -10.79
C ALA A 420 3.12 -21.22 -11.38
N ALA A 421 3.46 -20.42 -12.40
CA ALA A 421 2.50 -19.61 -13.15
C ALA A 421 2.95 -19.43 -14.59
N VAL A 422 1.99 -19.30 -15.51
CA VAL A 422 2.23 -18.93 -16.90
C VAL A 422 1.54 -17.60 -17.15
N ILE A 423 2.29 -16.61 -17.60
CA ILE A 423 1.75 -15.28 -17.87
C ILE A 423 0.88 -15.35 -19.13
N PRO A 424 -0.35 -14.83 -19.12
CA PRO A 424 -1.20 -14.80 -20.30
C PRO A 424 -0.53 -14.12 -21.50
N GLN A 425 -0.73 -14.67 -22.69
CA GLN A 425 -0.15 -14.27 -23.98
C GLN A 425 1.38 -14.27 -24.03
N SER A 426 2.06 -14.82 -23.03
CA SER A 426 3.51 -14.99 -23.04
C SER A 426 3.97 -16.01 -24.10
N PRO A 427 5.25 -15.97 -24.49
CA PRO A 427 5.90 -17.05 -25.24
C PRO A 427 5.59 -18.44 -24.69
N ALA A 428 5.68 -18.63 -23.38
CA ALA A 428 5.40 -19.91 -22.75
C ALA A 428 3.95 -20.36 -22.94
N GLN A 429 2.96 -19.47 -22.76
CA GLN A 429 1.55 -19.84 -22.97
C GLN A 429 1.28 -20.20 -24.44
N ARG A 430 1.80 -19.39 -25.38
CA ARG A 430 1.60 -19.60 -26.82
C ARG A 430 2.19 -20.92 -27.31
N HIS A 431 3.27 -21.37 -26.69
CA HIS A 431 3.94 -22.62 -27.03
C HIS A 431 3.56 -23.78 -26.09
N GLY A 432 2.42 -23.66 -25.40
CA GLY A 432 1.76 -24.77 -24.74
C GLY A 432 2.35 -25.19 -23.39
N LEU A 433 3.21 -24.37 -22.77
CA LEU A 433 3.66 -24.56 -21.39
C LEU A 433 2.49 -24.25 -20.45
N ARG A 434 2.35 -25.06 -19.40
CA ARG A 434 1.23 -24.99 -18.45
C ARG A 434 1.74 -24.93 -17.01
N VAL A 435 0.90 -24.38 -16.14
CA VAL A 435 1.11 -24.46 -14.69
C VAL A 435 1.17 -25.92 -14.27
N GLY A 436 2.16 -26.27 -13.47
CA GLY A 436 2.40 -27.63 -12.99
C GLY A 436 3.43 -28.43 -13.79
N ASP A 437 3.79 -28.00 -15.01
CA ASP A 437 4.83 -28.64 -15.81
C ASP A 437 6.18 -28.61 -15.09
N LEU A 438 6.89 -29.73 -15.06
CA LEU A 438 8.23 -29.83 -14.49
C LEU A 438 9.27 -29.72 -15.61
N VAL A 439 9.95 -28.58 -15.71
CA VAL A 439 11.04 -28.39 -16.65
C VAL A 439 12.26 -29.20 -16.20
N LEU A 440 12.72 -30.05 -17.09
CA LEU A 440 13.88 -30.92 -16.92
C LEU A 440 15.12 -30.32 -17.62
N ARG A 441 14.92 -29.72 -18.79
CA ARG A 441 16.01 -29.21 -19.65
C ARG A 441 15.57 -27.96 -20.43
N ILE A 442 16.49 -27.02 -20.62
CA ILE A 442 16.32 -25.86 -21.52
C ILE A 442 17.54 -25.73 -22.44
N GLY A 443 17.31 -25.69 -23.75
CA GLY A 443 18.37 -25.95 -24.73
C GLY A 443 19.07 -27.27 -24.41
N ASP A 444 20.40 -27.34 -24.53
CA ASP A 444 21.18 -28.56 -24.26
C ASP A 444 21.56 -28.78 -22.79
N ARG A 445 20.96 -28.02 -21.85
CA ARG A 445 21.37 -28.02 -20.44
C ARG A 445 20.25 -28.49 -19.50
N GLU A 446 20.56 -29.47 -18.65
CA GLU A 446 19.70 -29.82 -17.52
C GLU A 446 19.60 -28.62 -16.57
N THR A 447 18.37 -28.26 -16.20
CA THR A 447 18.14 -27.16 -15.25
C THR A 447 17.38 -27.66 -14.04
N ARG A 448 18.06 -27.63 -12.90
CA ARG A 448 17.52 -28.09 -11.61
C ARG A 448 17.14 -26.94 -10.67
N THR A 449 17.36 -25.69 -11.08
CA THR A 449 17.00 -24.51 -10.29
C THR A 449 16.39 -23.40 -11.15
N PRO A 450 15.42 -22.62 -10.60
CA PRO A 450 14.85 -21.47 -11.29
C PRO A 450 15.88 -20.48 -11.82
N ALA A 451 16.96 -20.25 -11.06
CA ALA A 451 18.03 -19.33 -11.43
C ALA A 451 18.82 -19.81 -12.65
N ALA A 452 19.12 -21.11 -12.74
CA ALA A 452 19.80 -21.68 -13.89
C ALA A 452 18.93 -21.59 -15.15
N LEU A 453 17.63 -21.86 -15.03
CA LEU A 453 16.69 -21.74 -16.15
C LEU A 453 16.59 -20.28 -16.63
N ASN A 454 16.40 -19.32 -15.72
CA ASN A 454 16.35 -17.90 -16.09
C ASN A 454 17.66 -17.43 -16.73
N ALA A 455 18.81 -17.85 -16.22
CA ALA A 455 20.10 -17.49 -16.80
C ALA A 455 20.28 -18.02 -18.23
N GLU A 456 19.75 -19.20 -18.57
CA GLU A 456 19.79 -19.70 -19.95
C GLU A 456 18.87 -18.91 -20.89
N VAL A 457 17.72 -18.44 -20.40
CA VAL A 457 16.83 -17.57 -21.17
C VAL A 457 17.49 -16.20 -21.41
N GLU A 458 18.11 -15.63 -20.38
CA GLU A 458 18.73 -14.29 -20.44
C GLU A 458 19.94 -14.22 -21.37
N LYS A 459 20.61 -15.36 -21.65
CA LYS A 459 21.69 -15.44 -22.65
C LYS A 459 21.20 -15.32 -24.08
N GLN A 460 19.92 -15.59 -24.31
CA GLN A 460 19.33 -15.56 -25.63
C GLN A 460 18.88 -14.15 -26.00
N LYS A 461 18.66 -13.94 -27.30
CA LYS A 461 18.05 -12.72 -27.82
C LYS A 461 16.53 -12.91 -27.96
N PRO A 462 15.74 -11.84 -27.80
CA PRO A 462 14.33 -11.89 -28.16
C PRO A 462 14.14 -12.36 -29.62
N GLY A 463 13.17 -13.24 -29.84
CA GLY A 463 12.92 -13.92 -31.12
C GLY A 463 13.71 -15.22 -31.31
N ALA A 464 14.68 -15.54 -30.45
CA ALA A 464 15.37 -16.82 -30.50
C ALA A 464 14.45 -17.97 -30.09
N ARG A 465 14.59 -19.14 -30.73
CA ARG A 465 13.87 -20.36 -30.34
C ARG A 465 14.71 -21.19 -29.38
N ILE A 466 14.08 -21.70 -28.33
CA ILE A 466 14.72 -22.57 -27.35
C ILE A 466 13.84 -23.80 -27.07
N SER A 467 14.44 -24.98 -27.11
CA SER A 467 13.76 -26.23 -26.79
C SER A 467 13.70 -26.41 -25.27
N ILE A 468 12.53 -26.74 -24.75
CA ILE A 468 12.28 -26.97 -23.32
C ILE A 468 11.75 -28.39 -23.16
N ALA A 469 12.56 -29.28 -22.58
CA ALA A 469 12.09 -30.60 -22.18
C ALA A 469 11.42 -30.49 -20.81
N LEU A 470 10.15 -30.87 -20.74
CA LEU A 470 9.33 -30.81 -19.54
C LEU A 470 8.56 -32.10 -19.34
N ARG A 471 8.16 -32.37 -18.11
CA ARG A 471 7.30 -33.50 -17.74
C ARG A 471 5.94 -32.98 -17.28
N ARG A 472 4.88 -33.55 -17.87
CA ARG A 472 3.48 -33.25 -17.55
C ARG A 472 2.79 -34.57 -17.18
N GLY A 473 2.55 -34.77 -15.89
CA GLY A 473 2.17 -36.10 -15.38
C GLY A 473 3.29 -37.11 -15.63
N ASP A 474 2.98 -38.24 -16.27
CA ASP A 474 3.95 -39.28 -16.63
C ASP A 474 4.56 -39.11 -18.03
N GLN A 475 4.18 -38.07 -18.76
CA GLN A 475 4.65 -37.83 -20.12
C GLN A 475 5.78 -36.81 -20.16
N GLU A 476 6.86 -37.13 -20.86
CA GLU A 476 7.88 -36.16 -21.24
C GLU A 476 7.52 -35.50 -22.58
N ILE A 477 7.58 -34.17 -22.60
CA ILE A 477 7.19 -33.31 -23.71
C ILE A 477 8.37 -32.39 -24.00
N VAL A 478 8.71 -32.20 -25.27
CA VAL A 478 9.66 -31.16 -25.70
C VAL A 478 8.87 -30.04 -26.37
N ALA A 479 8.96 -28.84 -25.82
CA ALA A 479 8.32 -27.64 -26.35
C ALA A 479 9.38 -26.72 -26.95
N ASP A 480 9.28 -26.43 -28.24
CA ASP A 480 10.10 -25.41 -28.90
C ASP A 480 9.44 -24.04 -28.73
N VAL A 481 10.07 -23.14 -27.97
CA VAL A 481 9.49 -21.85 -27.60
C VAL A 481 10.26 -20.72 -28.25
N GLU A 482 9.56 -19.88 -29.02
CA GLU A 482 10.11 -18.61 -29.50
C GLU A 482 10.06 -17.53 -28.41
N LEU A 483 11.23 -17.09 -27.93
CA LEU A 483 11.38 -16.15 -26.83
C LEU A 483 10.87 -14.76 -27.20
N GLY A 484 10.17 -14.11 -26.28
CA GLY A 484 9.66 -12.75 -26.43
C GLY A 484 10.69 -11.71 -25.97
N ARG A 485 10.38 -10.44 -26.22
CA ARG A 485 11.06 -9.32 -25.56
C ARG A 485 10.52 -9.18 -24.15
N GLU A 486 11.40 -9.05 -23.17
CA GLU A 486 11.00 -8.75 -21.81
C GLU A 486 10.24 -7.40 -21.78
N PRO A 487 8.99 -7.37 -21.29
CA PRO A 487 8.27 -6.11 -21.17
C PRO A 487 9.06 -5.18 -20.24
N VAL A 488 9.41 -3.98 -20.72
CA VAL A 488 10.13 -2.98 -19.91
C VAL A 488 9.28 -2.64 -18.69
N GLN A 489 9.64 -3.16 -17.52
CA GLN A 489 8.97 -2.85 -16.27
C GLN A 489 9.38 -1.46 -15.78
N ARG A 490 8.71 -0.42 -16.27
CA ARG A 490 8.70 0.89 -15.61
C ARG A 490 7.46 0.96 -14.73
N TRP A 491 7.58 0.49 -13.49
CA TRP A 491 6.54 0.60 -12.46
C TRP A 491 6.23 2.08 -12.22
N HIS A 492 5.19 2.61 -12.88
CA HIS A 492 4.66 3.93 -12.58
C HIS A 492 3.74 3.77 -11.38
N VAL A 493 4.15 4.34 -10.23
CA VAL A 493 3.49 4.27 -8.91
C VAL A 493 2.09 4.94 -8.87
N PHE A 494 1.50 5.31 -10.00
CA PHE A 494 0.14 5.86 -10.09
C PHE A 494 -0.57 5.40 -11.37
N ASN A 495 -1.07 4.16 -11.39
CA ASN A 495 -2.06 3.70 -12.36
C ASN A 495 -3.43 3.66 -11.67
N MET A 496 -4.17 4.77 -11.75
CA MET A 496 -5.63 4.74 -11.59
C MET A 496 -6.24 4.51 -12.98
N PRO A 497 -6.75 3.30 -13.26
CA PRO A 497 -7.42 3.01 -14.53
C PRO A 497 -8.77 3.74 -14.67
N GLY A 498 -9.20 4.03 -15.90
CA GLY A 498 -10.46 4.77 -16.18
C GLY A 498 -10.32 6.29 -16.39
N LEU A 499 -9.17 6.89 -16.11
CA LEU A 499 -8.91 8.31 -16.38
C LEU A 499 -8.70 8.60 -17.88
N ALA A 500 -8.91 9.84 -18.30
CA ALA A 500 -8.57 10.29 -19.65
C ALA A 500 -7.04 10.22 -19.89
N GLN A 501 -6.65 9.92 -21.13
CA GLN A 501 -5.24 9.78 -21.53
C GLN A 501 -4.99 10.26 -22.96
N LEU A 502 -3.86 10.93 -23.14
CA LEU A 502 -3.35 11.37 -24.44
C LEU A 502 -2.56 10.26 -25.17
N GLY A 503 -1.67 9.57 -24.45
CA GLY A 503 -0.88 8.45 -24.96
C GLY A 503 0.42 8.88 -25.63
N VAL A 504 1.20 9.69 -24.92
CA VAL A 504 2.55 10.12 -25.31
C VAL A 504 3.56 9.85 -24.20
N GLU A 505 4.82 9.70 -24.58
CA GLU A 505 5.96 9.97 -23.71
C GLU A 505 6.50 11.36 -24.05
N ALA A 506 6.84 12.11 -23.01
CA ALA A 506 7.35 13.46 -23.16
C ALA A 506 8.35 13.78 -22.06
N LYS A 507 9.19 14.78 -22.31
CA LYS A 507 10.16 15.32 -21.36
C LYS A 507 10.03 16.83 -21.29
N ASP A 508 10.26 17.37 -20.11
CA ASP A 508 10.31 18.82 -19.92
C ASP A 508 11.44 19.41 -20.77
N GLY A 509 11.16 20.53 -21.42
CA GLY A 509 12.09 21.27 -22.26
C GLY A 509 12.00 22.76 -21.95
N GLU A 510 13.03 23.52 -22.30
CA GLU A 510 13.13 24.96 -21.99
C GLU A 510 12.04 25.80 -22.68
N GLU A 511 11.47 25.32 -23.79
CA GLU A 511 10.48 26.03 -24.60
C GLU A 511 9.09 25.37 -24.60
N GLY A 512 8.85 24.42 -23.67
CA GLY A 512 7.60 23.66 -23.56
C GLY A 512 7.82 22.16 -23.44
N LEU A 513 6.73 21.39 -23.46
CA LEU A 513 6.78 19.94 -23.27
C LEU A 513 7.11 19.21 -24.57
N ARG A 514 8.31 18.63 -24.65
CA ARG A 514 8.77 17.92 -25.85
C ARG A 514 8.25 16.48 -25.87
N ILE A 515 7.54 16.12 -26.92
CA ILE A 515 7.09 14.75 -27.18
C ILE A 515 8.28 13.91 -27.62
N THR A 516 8.62 12.91 -26.82
CA THR A 516 9.73 11.98 -27.08
C THR A 516 9.25 10.68 -27.71
N ARG A 517 7.96 10.37 -27.59
CA ARG A 517 7.33 9.24 -28.25
C ARG A 517 5.83 9.43 -28.32
N VAL A 518 5.23 9.06 -29.43
CA VAL A 518 3.78 8.90 -29.53
C VAL A 518 3.46 7.41 -29.48
N LEU A 519 2.54 7.01 -28.61
CA LEU A 519 2.20 5.60 -28.46
C LEU A 519 1.27 5.18 -29.61
N GLU A 520 1.51 3.99 -30.16
CA GLU A 520 0.69 3.44 -31.24
C GLU A 520 -0.74 3.12 -30.77
N GLY A 521 -1.72 3.44 -31.61
CA GLY A 521 -3.15 3.33 -31.33
C GLY A 521 -3.65 4.29 -30.24
N SER A 522 -2.91 5.35 -29.92
CA SER A 522 -3.28 6.34 -28.91
C SER A 522 -4.17 7.47 -29.44
N ALA A 523 -4.72 8.28 -28.52
CA ALA A 523 -5.43 9.51 -28.88
C ALA A 523 -4.50 10.53 -29.57
N ALA A 524 -3.27 10.66 -29.07
CA ALA A 524 -2.23 11.50 -29.64
C ALA A 524 -1.90 11.16 -31.09
N GLU A 525 -1.71 9.87 -31.39
CA GLU A 525 -1.42 9.41 -32.75
C GLU A 525 -2.58 9.71 -33.70
N LYS A 526 -3.82 9.39 -33.28
CA LYS A 526 -5.04 9.66 -34.07
C LYS A 526 -5.24 11.15 -34.35
N ALA A 527 -4.79 12.01 -33.44
CA ALA A 527 -4.83 13.46 -33.60
C ALA A 527 -3.63 14.03 -34.37
N GLY A 528 -2.70 13.19 -34.83
CA GLY A 528 -1.58 13.60 -35.68
C GLY A 528 -0.40 14.23 -34.93
N LEU A 529 -0.31 14.03 -33.61
CA LEU A 529 0.85 14.40 -32.81
C LEU A 529 2.03 13.51 -33.19
N LYS A 530 3.26 14.04 -33.21
CA LYS A 530 4.47 13.35 -33.66
C LYS A 530 5.61 13.46 -32.64
N GLU A 531 6.52 12.50 -32.69
CA GLU A 531 7.79 12.61 -31.97
C GLU A 531 8.55 13.85 -32.44
N GLY A 532 9.09 14.61 -31.49
CA GLY A 532 9.79 15.87 -31.73
C GLY A 532 8.91 17.12 -31.60
N ASP A 533 7.58 16.99 -31.60
CA ASP A 533 6.67 18.11 -31.35
C ASP A 533 6.91 18.70 -29.95
N ILE A 534 6.76 20.02 -29.84
CA ILE A 534 6.82 20.73 -28.56
C ILE A 534 5.43 21.26 -28.26
N VAL A 535 4.77 20.72 -27.24
CA VAL A 535 3.47 21.21 -26.78
C VAL A 535 3.68 22.45 -25.94
N VAL A 536 3.12 23.57 -26.37
CA VAL A 536 3.29 24.88 -25.74
C VAL A 536 2.02 25.36 -25.07
N ARG A 537 0.86 24.85 -25.50
CA ARG A 537 -0.46 25.16 -24.92
C ARG A 537 -1.39 23.95 -25.01
N ALA A 538 -2.27 23.78 -24.03
CA ALA A 538 -3.42 22.88 -24.11
C ALA A 538 -4.67 23.63 -23.64
N ASP A 539 -5.69 23.65 -24.50
CA ASP A 539 -6.85 24.53 -24.41
C ASP A 539 -6.41 25.98 -24.16
N ASP A 540 -6.93 26.65 -23.15
CA ASP A 540 -6.59 28.05 -22.84
C ASP A 540 -5.40 28.19 -21.85
N ARG A 541 -4.58 27.15 -21.67
CA ARG A 541 -3.47 27.15 -20.69
C ARG A 541 -2.12 26.82 -21.32
N ASP A 542 -1.11 27.61 -20.99
CA ASP A 542 0.28 27.36 -21.38
C ASP A 542 0.85 26.13 -20.68
N ILE A 543 1.72 25.40 -21.39
CA ILE A 543 2.37 24.17 -20.92
C ILE A 543 3.86 24.43 -20.76
N ALA A 544 4.32 24.58 -19.51
CA ALA A 544 5.74 24.71 -19.21
C ALA A 544 6.40 23.33 -19.03
N GLY A 545 5.63 22.31 -18.63
CA GLY A 545 6.16 20.96 -18.49
C GLY A 545 5.09 19.88 -18.36
N LEU A 546 5.55 18.65 -18.09
CA LEU A 546 4.74 17.44 -18.06
C LEU A 546 3.68 17.47 -16.94
N GLY A 547 3.95 18.22 -15.86
CA GLY A 547 3.00 18.45 -14.79
C GLY A 547 1.72 19.16 -15.27
N ASP A 548 1.87 20.20 -16.10
CA ASP A 548 0.77 21.05 -16.54
C ASP A 548 -0.16 20.29 -17.51
N LEU A 549 0.44 19.59 -18.48
CA LEU A 549 -0.33 18.77 -19.42
C LEU A 549 -1.08 17.65 -18.68
N ARG A 550 -0.46 17.05 -17.65
CA ARG A 550 -1.12 16.03 -16.82
C ARG A 550 -2.29 16.59 -16.02
N GLU A 551 -2.18 17.81 -15.51
CA GLU A 551 -3.27 18.46 -14.78
C GLU A 551 -4.47 18.69 -15.71
N ILE A 552 -4.23 19.21 -16.91
CA ILE A 552 -5.28 19.51 -17.89
C ILE A 552 -5.97 18.22 -18.37
N VAL A 553 -5.20 17.19 -18.72
CA VAL A 553 -5.77 15.88 -19.10
C VAL A 553 -6.56 15.24 -17.94
N ARG A 554 -6.17 15.47 -16.68
CA ARG A 554 -6.89 14.94 -15.51
C ARG A 554 -8.20 15.64 -15.19
N ARG A 555 -8.40 16.86 -15.68
CA ARG A 555 -9.65 17.62 -15.50
C ARG A 555 -10.73 17.21 -16.50
N HIS A 556 -10.35 16.41 -17.49
CA HIS A 556 -11.23 15.92 -18.55
C HIS A 556 -11.59 14.46 -18.34
N GLU A 557 -12.78 14.08 -18.82
CA GLU A 557 -13.23 12.70 -18.89
C GLU A 557 -12.69 12.02 -20.16
N PRO A 558 -12.63 10.67 -20.21
CA PRO A 558 -12.41 9.98 -21.47
C PRO A 558 -13.42 10.43 -22.53
N ASP A 559 -12.98 10.50 -23.78
CA ASP A 559 -13.74 10.99 -24.93
C ASP A 559 -13.93 12.52 -25.04
N ASP A 560 -13.51 13.30 -24.05
CA ASP A 560 -13.43 14.77 -24.17
C ASP A 560 -12.40 15.21 -25.22
N GLU A 561 -12.63 16.36 -25.85
CA GLU A 561 -11.72 16.95 -26.84
C GLU A 561 -10.85 18.03 -26.19
N VAL A 562 -9.53 17.91 -26.31
CA VAL A 562 -8.54 18.89 -25.86
C VAL A 562 -7.80 19.44 -27.07
N THR A 563 -7.65 20.76 -27.16
CA THR A 563 -6.89 21.41 -28.25
C THR A 563 -5.45 21.64 -27.82
N LEU A 564 -4.49 20.98 -28.46
CA LEU A 564 -3.06 21.19 -28.19
C LEU A 564 -2.44 22.13 -29.23
N THR A 565 -1.84 23.24 -28.80
CA THR A 565 -0.96 24.04 -29.66
C THR A 565 0.44 23.46 -29.58
N VAL A 566 0.97 23.03 -30.72
CA VAL A 566 2.27 22.37 -30.84
C VAL A 566 3.17 23.09 -31.83
N ARG A 567 4.45 23.25 -31.46
CA ARG A 567 5.51 23.66 -32.39
C ARG A 567 6.13 22.44 -33.03
N ARG A 568 6.12 22.43 -34.36
CA ARG A 568 6.75 21.41 -35.20
C ARG A 568 7.71 22.11 -36.16
N GLY A 569 9.00 22.13 -35.81
CA GLY A 569 9.98 22.98 -36.47
C GLY A 569 9.68 24.46 -36.17
N GLU A 570 9.61 25.30 -37.21
CA GLU A 570 9.32 26.74 -37.09
C GLU A 570 7.81 27.08 -37.13
N LYS A 571 6.94 26.08 -37.23
CA LYS A 571 5.49 26.28 -37.38
C LYS A 571 4.73 25.89 -36.11
N GLU A 572 3.75 26.70 -35.74
CA GLU A 572 2.75 26.38 -34.72
C GLU A 572 1.50 25.77 -35.37
N LEU A 573 0.96 24.71 -34.74
CA LEU A 573 -0.18 23.95 -35.22
C LEU A 573 -1.12 23.68 -34.04
N ASP A 574 -2.42 23.82 -34.25
CA ASP A 574 -3.44 23.40 -33.28
C ASP A 574 -3.96 22.01 -33.64
N LEU A 575 -3.85 21.07 -32.69
CA LEU A 575 -4.30 19.69 -32.83
C LEU A 575 -5.44 19.42 -31.86
N LYS A 576 -6.62 19.10 -32.40
CA LYS A 576 -7.77 18.66 -31.60
C LYS A 576 -7.62 17.17 -31.28
N VAL A 577 -7.48 16.85 -30.00
CA VAL A 577 -7.25 15.50 -29.51
C VAL A 577 -8.44 15.01 -28.72
N LYS A 578 -9.16 14.03 -29.26
CA LYS A 578 -10.16 13.30 -28.50
C LYS A 578 -9.47 12.32 -27.54
N LEU A 579 -9.54 12.58 -26.24
CA LEU A 579 -8.83 11.83 -25.21
C LEU A 579 -9.30 10.37 -25.15
N GLY A 580 -8.33 9.45 -25.05
CA GLY A 580 -8.62 8.03 -24.93
C GLY A 580 -8.90 7.64 -23.47
N ARG A 581 -9.65 6.57 -23.27
CA ARG A 581 -9.79 5.95 -21.93
C ARG A 581 -8.52 5.19 -21.57
N ARG A 582 -7.95 5.48 -20.41
CA ARG A 582 -6.80 4.74 -19.85
C ARG A 582 -7.26 3.33 -19.47
N PRO A 583 -6.81 2.28 -20.16
CA PRO A 583 -7.33 0.94 -19.96
C PRO A 583 -6.80 0.34 -18.64
N TYR A 584 -7.57 -0.59 -18.08
CA TYR A 584 -7.25 -1.33 -16.84
C TYR A 584 -5.92 -2.11 -16.92
N TRP A 585 -5.48 -2.35 -18.14
CA TRP A 585 -4.27 -3.04 -18.55
C TRP A 585 -4.20 -2.82 -20.06
N ARG A 586 -3.03 -2.50 -20.64
CA ARG A 586 -2.84 -2.69 -22.09
C ARG A 586 -2.06 -3.98 -22.31
N PRO A 587 -2.65 -5.00 -22.98
CA PRO A 587 -1.84 -5.94 -23.73
C PRO A 587 -1.09 -5.18 -24.83
N TRP A 588 0.14 -5.58 -25.08
CA TRP A 588 0.82 -5.23 -26.33
C TRP A 588 0.03 -5.88 -27.47
N GLN A 589 -0.45 -5.07 -28.41
CA GLN A 589 -0.95 -5.52 -29.72
C GLN A 589 0.11 -5.12 -30.77
N PRO A 590 0.29 -5.94 -31.81
CA PRO A 590 1.57 -6.23 -32.47
C PRO A 590 2.28 -5.06 -33.12
#